data_AF-A0A9X0YGU8-F1
#
_entry.id   AF-A0A9X0YGU8-F1
#
_cell.length_a   1.000
_cell.length_b   1.000
_cell.length_c   1.000
_cell.angle_alpha   90.00
_cell.angle_beta   90.00
_cell.angle_gamma   90.00
#
_symmetry.space_group_name_H-M   'P 1'
#
loop_
_entity.id
_entity.type
_entity.pdbx_description
1 polymer ?
#
loop_
_entity_poly.entity_id
_entity_poly.type
_entity_poly.pdbx_seq_one_letter_code
_entity_poly.pdbx_strand_id
1 'polypeptide(L)'
;MKQVIHRKFSKNIFRLAIVILLAFTTSVSAQGDPAKGKALFNSNCAACHQLDKKMTGPALRNIEARLSEEGLDKEWIHSWVRNSSGLIKSGDAYANKIFNEYNNVPMTAFPQLSDEDLDNILAYTAQEKAAPAPAAAGAVGAAPASGDGDGISNQIILGALVLLFGLLAMALILVRQTLNRFAEAKGVEVEKTSGLPLWKAFIQNQFLVLVTVVILLLVGAYYAYGFMMQVGVDQGYQPVQPIHYSHKIHAGDNGIDCKYCHSSARVSKTSGIPSLNVCMNCHKSIYEVAESTATPEHSKEFYDGEIQKLYKAVGWDDTEQKYTGETQPVKWVRIHNLPDFVYFNHSQHVTVAGVECQTCHGPVEEMEVMYQHAPLTMGWCINCHRETNVKVKDNDYYTKIHEELSKKYGVEELTAAQMGALECGKCHY
;
A
#
# COMPACT_ATOMS: atom_id res chain seq x y z
N MET A 1 -69.43 68.01 -20.21
CA MET A 1 -69.15 67.06 -19.11
C MET A 1 -69.67 65.69 -19.49
N LYS A 2 -68.78 64.73 -19.77
CA LYS A 2 -69.10 63.29 -19.78
C LYS A 2 -67.90 62.56 -19.17
N GLN A 3 -68.09 62.07 -17.95
CA GLN A 3 -67.11 61.31 -17.19
C GLN A 3 -66.88 59.94 -17.85
N VAL A 4 -65.62 59.58 -18.06
CA VAL A 4 -65.23 58.25 -18.55
C VAL A 4 -64.86 57.37 -17.36
N ILE A 5 -65.55 56.23 -17.28
CA ILE A 5 -65.47 55.24 -16.20
C ILE A 5 -64.16 54.44 -16.34
N HIS A 6 -63.12 54.81 -15.59
CA HIS A 6 -61.98 53.94 -15.34
C HIS A 6 -62.15 53.22 -14.00
N ARG A 7 -62.46 51.91 -14.02
CA ARG A 7 -62.05 50.90 -13.00
C ARG A 7 -62.92 49.66 -13.13
N LYS A 8 -62.36 48.56 -13.65
CA LYS A 8 -62.67 47.17 -13.24
C LYS A 8 -61.81 46.13 -13.96
N PHE A 9 -61.32 46.41 -15.18
CA PHE A 9 -60.59 45.42 -15.99
C PHE A 9 -59.16 45.11 -15.47
N SER A 10 -58.42 46.13 -15.02
CA SER A 10 -57.03 45.96 -14.55
C SER A 10 -56.90 45.16 -13.23
N LYS A 11 -57.90 45.20 -12.35
CA LYS A 11 -57.85 44.46 -11.06
C LYS A 11 -58.00 42.94 -11.23
N ASN A 12 -58.70 42.46 -12.25
CA ASN A 12 -58.91 41.02 -12.46
C ASN A 12 -57.70 40.35 -13.10
N ILE A 13 -57.01 41.03 -14.02
CA ILE A 13 -55.77 40.51 -14.62
C ILE A 13 -54.65 40.43 -13.59
N PHE A 14 -54.54 41.42 -12.69
CA PHE A 14 -53.54 41.39 -11.63
C PHE A 14 -53.78 40.27 -10.60
N ARG A 15 -55.05 39.96 -10.30
CA ARG A 15 -55.40 38.82 -9.43
C ARG A 15 -55.12 37.48 -10.11
N LEU A 16 -55.39 37.35 -11.40
CA LEU A 16 -55.08 36.12 -12.15
C LEU A 16 -53.56 35.89 -12.24
N ALA A 17 -52.78 36.94 -12.46
CA ALA A 17 -51.32 36.87 -12.50
C ALA A 17 -50.73 36.48 -11.14
N ILE A 18 -51.28 36.99 -10.03
CA ILE A 18 -50.86 36.60 -8.66
C ILE A 18 -51.20 35.13 -8.38
N VAL A 19 -52.36 34.63 -8.82
CA VAL A 19 -52.73 33.21 -8.65
C VAL A 19 -51.82 32.30 -9.48
N ILE A 20 -51.46 32.70 -10.70
CA ILE A 20 -50.51 31.93 -11.55
C ILE A 20 -49.09 31.98 -10.97
N LEU A 21 -48.65 33.12 -10.44
CA LEU A 21 -47.34 33.26 -9.80
C LEU A 21 -47.26 32.42 -8.50
N LEU A 22 -48.33 32.42 -7.69
CA LEU A 22 -48.44 31.59 -6.48
C LEU A 22 -48.49 30.09 -6.81
N ALA A 23 -49.18 29.69 -7.89
CA ALA A 23 -49.23 28.30 -8.35
C ALA A 23 -47.90 27.80 -8.93
N PHE A 24 -47.10 28.69 -9.54
CA PHE A 24 -45.75 28.36 -9.99
C PHE A 24 -44.74 28.25 -8.84
N THR A 25 -44.89 29.08 -7.79
CA THR A 25 -44.00 28.98 -6.61
C THR A 25 -44.24 27.72 -5.78
N THR A 26 -45.46 27.18 -5.72
CA THR A 26 -45.75 25.95 -4.97
C THR A 26 -45.24 24.68 -5.66
N SER A 27 -45.00 24.73 -6.97
CA SER A 27 -44.55 23.57 -7.75
C SER A 27 -43.03 23.32 -7.65
N VAL A 28 -42.25 24.32 -7.25
CA VAL A 28 -40.78 24.22 -7.11
C VAL A 28 -40.36 23.77 -5.72
N SER A 29 -41.21 23.91 -4.70
CA SER A 29 -40.92 23.50 -3.32
C SER A 29 -41.18 22.02 -3.00
N ALA A 30 -41.53 21.21 -4.01
CA ALA A 30 -41.90 19.80 -3.82
C ALA A 30 -40.81 18.78 -4.23
N GLN A 31 -39.62 19.25 -4.61
CA GLN A 31 -38.46 18.38 -4.89
C GLN A 31 -37.44 18.52 -3.75
N GLY A 32 -37.13 17.42 -3.07
CA GLY A 32 -36.12 17.38 -2.01
C GLY A 32 -34.75 17.89 -2.48
N ASP A 33 -33.91 18.30 -1.53
CA ASP A 33 -32.55 18.78 -1.73
C ASP A 33 -31.57 17.60 -1.91
N PRO A 34 -31.03 17.36 -3.12
CA PRO A 34 -30.15 16.23 -3.38
C PRO A 34 -28.80 16.31 -2.64
N ALA A 35 -28.32 17.51 -2.29
CA ALA A 35 -27.05 17.67 -1.59
C ALA A 35 -27.18 17.23 -0.13
N LYS A 36 -28.28 17.61 0.54
CA LYS A 36 -28.64 17.08 1.87
C LYS A 36 -28.93 15.59 1.81
N GLY A 37 -29.61 15.14 0.76
CA GLY A 37 -29.87 13.73 0.49
C GLY A 37 -28.61 12.88 0.43
N LYS A 38 -27.57 13.37 -0.26
CA LYS A 38 -26.26 12.70 -0.34
C LYS A 38 -25.63 12.52 1.03
N ALA A 39 -25.66 13.55 1.89
CA ALA A 39 -25.11 13.45 3.24
C ALA A 39 -25.85 12.42 4.09
N LEU A 40 -27.19 12.45 4.07
CA LEU A 40 -28.04 11.50 4.78
C LEU A 40 -27.84 10.06 4.29
N PHE A 41 -27.75 9.87 2.97
CA PHE A 41 -27.46 8.58 2.33
C PHE A 41 -26.11 8.05 2.77
N ASN A 42 -25.05 8.87 2.72
CA ASN A 42 -23.71 8.47 3.13
C ASN A 42 -23.62 8.07 4.61
N SER A 43 -24.39 8.74 5.47
CA SER A 43 -24.40 8.43 6.90
C SER A 43 -25.23 7.21 7.29
N ASN A 44 -26.33 6.93 6.58
CA ASN A 44 -27.32 5.94 7.04
C ASN A 44 -27.54 4.76 6.08
N CYS A 45 -27.26 4.93 4.78
CA CYS A 45 -27.67 3.97 3.75
C CYS A 45 -26.48 3.38 2.96
N ALA A 46 -25.40 4.14 2.79
CA ALA A 46 -24.24 3.76 1.97
C ALA A 46 -23.49 2.51 2.45
N ALA A 47 -23.68 2.11 3.71
CA ALA A 47 -23.14 0.87 4.25
C ALA A 47 -23.76 -0.39 3.64
N CYS A 48 -24.98 -0.29 3.09
CA CYS A 48 -25.73 -1.43 2.56
C CYS A 48 -26.20 -1.24 1.10
N HIS A 49 -26.29 0.00 0.62
CA HIS A 49 -26.80 0.34 -0.70
C HIS A 49 -25.78 1.12 -1.52
N GLN A 50 -25.78 0.85 -2.83
CA GLN A 50 -25.17 1.72 -3.84
C GLN A 50 -26.23 2.23 -4.81
N LEU A 51 -25.92 3.28 -5.56
CA LEU A 51 -26.88 3.83 -6.52
C LEU A 51 -27.01 2.90 -7.74
N ASP A 52 -25.90 2.52 -8.36
CA ASP A 52 -25.94 1.86 -9.67
C ASP A 52 -25.65 0.35 -9.62
N LYS A 53 -25.51 -0.24 -8.42
CA LYS A 53 -25.10 -1.64 -8.26
C LYS A 53 -25.74 -2.31 -7.04
N LYS A 54 -25.97 -3.63 -7.13
CA LYS A 54 -26.46 -4.47 -6.02
C LYS A 54 -25.36 -4.69 -4.97
N MET A 55 -25.72 -4.72 -3.70
CA MET A 55 -24.85 -5.06 -2.57
C MET A 55 -25.65 -5.84 -1.52
N THR A 56 -25.56 -5.48 -0.23
CA THR A 56 -26.41 -6.03 0.83
C THR A 56 -27.89 -5.74 0.56
N GLY A 57 -28.17 -4.60 -0.07
CA GLY A 57 -29.49 -4.25 -0.58
C GLY A 57 -29.49 -3.90 -2.08
N PRO A 58 -30.67 -3.65 -2.66
CA PRO A 58 -30.81 -3.28 -4.07
C PRO A 58 -30.14 -1.96 -4.42
N ALA A 59 -29.78 -1.83 -5.70
CA ALA A 59 -29.35 -0.57 -6.31
C ALA A 59 -30.48 0.47 -6.20
N LEU A 60 -30.19 1.67 -5.71
CA LEU A 60 -31.20 2.69 -5.41
C LEU A 60 -31.37 3.77 -6.50
N ARG A 61 -30.59 3.77 -7.57
CA ARG A 61 -30.77 4.74 -8.68
C ARG A 61 -32.20 4.68 -9.18
N ASN A 62 -32.85 5.85 -9.22
CA ASN A 62 -34.23 6.03 -9.67
C ASN A 62 -35.23 5.08 -8.98
N ILE A 63 -35.02 4.78 -7.68
CA ILE A 63 -35.84 3.80 -6.96
C ILE A 63 -37.32 4.19 -6.91
N GLU A 64 -37.63 5.49 -6.77
CA GLU A 64 -39.01 5.99 -6.76
C GLU A 64 -39.74 5.68 -8.07
N ALA A 65 -39.09 5.92 -9.21
CA ALA A 65 -39.65 5.59 -10.52
C ALA A 65 -39.83 4.08 -10.71
N ARG A 66 -38.81 3.28 -10.32
CA ARG A 66 -38.85 1.81 -10.44
C ARG A 66 -39.95 1.18 -9.59
N LEU A 67 -40.18 1.69 -8.38
CA LEU A 67 -41.25 1.18 -7.51
C LEU A 67 -42.63 1.65 -7.96
N SER A 68 -42.72 2.83 -8.56
CA SER A 68 -43.96 3.31 -9.19
C SER A 68 -44.43 2.40 -10.33
N GLU A 69 -43.49 1.83 -11.12
CA GLU A 69 -43.80 0.82 -12.15
C GLU A 69 -44.36 -0.49 -11.57
N GLU A 70 -43.98 -0.84 -10.35
CA GLU A 70 -44.51 -1.98 -9.58
C GLU A 70 -45.81 -1.64 -8.81
N GLY A 71 -46.34 -0.42 -8.99
CA GLY A 71 -47.58 0.06 -8.36
C GLY A 71 -47.42 0.53 -6.91
N LEU A 72 -46.19 0.77 -6.45
CA LEU A 72 -45.87 1.26 -5.12
C LEU A 72 -45.56 2.75 -5.15
N ASP A 73 -46.07 3.49 -4.16
CA ASP A 73 -45.90 4.93 -4.07
C ASP A 73 -44.77 5.32 -3.10
N LYS A 74 -44.52 6.62 -3.04
CA LYS A 74 -43.53 7.22 -2.15
C LYS A 74 -43.82 6.95 -0.67
N GLU A 75 -45.09 6.89 -0.28
CA GLU A 75 -45.50 6.60 1.10
C GLU A 75 -45.11 5.18 1.52
N TRP A 76 -45.20 4.22 0.60
CA TRP A 76 -44.69 2.86 0.82
C TRP A 76 -43.19 2.87 1.07
N ILE A 77 -42.42 3.63 0.29
CA ILE A 77 -40.95 3.75 0.49
C ILE A 77 -40.65 4.32 1.88
N HIS A 78 -41.38 5.35 2.31
CA HIS A 78 -41.19 5.94 3.63
C HIS A 78 -41.48 4.93 4.75
N SER A 79 -42.55 4.15 4.58
CA SER A 79 -42.93 3.08 5.50
C SER A 79 -41.87 1.97 5.57
N TRP A 80 -41.29 1.60 4.43
CA TRP A 80 -40.20 0.63 4.34
C TRP A 80 -38.93 1.09 5.04
N VAL A 81 -38.51 2.34 4.83
CA VAL A 81 -37.32 2.89 5.47
C VAL A 81 -37.49 3.01 6.99
N ARG A 82 -38.67 3.38 7.45
CA ARG A 82 -38.95 3.49 8.89
C ARG A 82 -39.15 2.15 9.59
N ASN A 83 -39.77 1.17 8.92
CA ASN A 83 -40.08 -0.13 9.53
C ASN A 83 -40.31 -1.25 8.50
N SER A 84 -39.25 -1.68 7.83
CA SER A 84 -39.24 -2.83 6.90
C SER A 84 -39.83 -4.11 7.53
N SER A 85 -39.47 -4.39 8.78
CA SER A 85 -39.94 -5.56 9.54
C SER A 85 -41.46 -5.56 9.75
N GLY A 86 -42.07 -4.38 9.89
CA GLY A 86 -43.51 -4.22 10.01
C GLY A 86 -44.24 -4.61 8.72
N LEU A 87 -43.74 -4.16 7.56
CA LEU A 87 -44.30 -4.49 6.25
C LEU A 87 -44.12 -5.97 5.88
N ILE A 88 -42.98 -6.57 6.23
CA ILE A 88 -42.75 -8.00 6.03
C ILE A 88 -43.78 -8.81 6.84
N LYS A 89 -43.97 -8.46 8.11
CA LYS A 89 -44.93 -9.13 9.02
C LYS A 89 -46.39 -8.89 8.65
N SER A 90 -46.73 -7.76 8.03
CA SER A 90 -48.09 -7.50 7.56
C SER A 90 -48.48 -8.34 6.34
N GLY A 91 -47.53 -9.07 5.75
CA GLY A 91 -47.77 -9.91 4.58
C GLY A 91 -47.74 -9.15 3.25
N ASP A 92 -47.13 -7.96 3.22
CA ASP A 92 -46.96 -7.19 1.98
C ASP A 92 -46.16 -8.02 0.95
N ALA A 93 -46.71 -8.15 -0.26
CA ALA A 93 -46.19 -9.06 -1.27
C ALA A 93 -44.81 -8.63 -1.79
N TYR A 94 -44.57 -7.33 -1.94
CA TYR A 94 -43.30 -6.81 -2.46
C TYR A 94 -42.22 -6.79 -1.37
N ALA A 95 -42.59 -6.42 -0.14
CA ALA A 95 -41.75 -6.53 1.05
C ALA A 95 -41.19 -7.94 1.22
N ASN A 96 -42.05 -8.96 1.14
CA ASN A 96 -41.64 -10.35 1.26
C ASN A 96 -40.82 -10.83 0.05
N LYS A 97 -41.15 -10.37 -1.18
CA LYS A 97 -40.36 -10.68 -2.39
C LYS A 97 -38.91 -10.20 -2.25
N ILE A 98 -38.71 -8.92 -1.91
CA ILE A 98 -37.37 -8.34 -1.75
C ILE A 98 -36.63 -8.96 -0.57
N PHE A 99 -37.30 -9.23 0.55
CA PHE A 99 -36.67 -9.90 1.70
C PHE A 99 -36.13 -11.28 1.34
N ASN A 100 -36.89 -12.07 0.57
CA ASN A 100 -36.44 -13.39 0.10
C ASN A 100 -35.31 -13.28 -0.94
N GLU A 101 -35.35 -12.28 -1.84
CA GLU A 101 -34.31 -12.07 -2.87
C GLU A 101 -32.95 -11.73 -2.24
N TYR A 102 -32.93 -10.97 -1.14
CA TYR A 102 -31.70 -10.55 -0.45
C TYR A 102 -31.38 -11.44 0.77
N ASN A 103 -31.56 -12.75 0.63
CA ASN A 103 -31.17 -13.78 1.60
C ASN A 103 -31.75 -13.61 3.02
N ASN A 104 -32.95 -13.04 3.15
CA ASN A 104 -33.62 -12.78 4.43
C ASN A 104 -32.79 -11.85 5.36
N VAL A 105 -31.93 -11.00 4.79
CA VAL A 105 -31.20 -9.99 5.55
C VAL A 105 -32.17 -8.85 5.91
N PRO A 106 -32.43 -8.59 7.21
CA PRO A 106 -33.34 -7.52 7.60
C PRO A 106 -32.69 -6.15 7.38
N MET A 107 -33.44 -5.23 6.76
CA MET A 107 -33.01 -3.84 6.67
C MET A 107 -33.21 -3.13 8.02
N THR A 108 -32.17 -2.45 8.52
CA THR A 108 -32.25 -1.62 9.72
C THR A 108 -33.39 -0.60 9.59
N ALA A 109 -34.18 -0.46 10.65
CA ALA A 109 -35.27 0.51 10.72
C ALA A 109 -34.72 1.92 11.03
N PHE A 110 -35.17 2.92 10.28
CA PHE A 110 -34.78 4.33 10.48
C PHE A 110 -35.99 5.21 10.87
N PRO A 111 -36.66 4.96 12.02
CA PRO A 111 -37.84 5.71 12.44
C PRO A 111 -37.54 7.19 12.73
N GLN A 112 -36.27 7.55 12.92
CA GLN A 112 -35.82 8.91 13.19
C GLN A 112 -35.79 9.83 11.95
N LEU A 113 -35.86 9.28 10.73
CA LEU A 113 -35.83 10.08 9.50
C LEU A 113 -37.22 10.70 9.23
N SER A 114 -37.25 12.03 9.11
CA SER A 114 -38.46 12.78 8.76
C SER A 114 -38.86 12.56 7.30
N ASP A 115 -40.08 12.95 6.91
CA ASP A 115 -40.49 12.85 5.49
C ASP A 115 -39.60 13.71 4.60
N GLU A 116 -39.19 14.90 5.08
CA GLU A 116 -38.25 15.76 4.36
C GLU A 116 -36.88 15.10 4.17
N ASP A 117 -36.37 14.38 5.18
CA ASP A 117 -35.10 13.66 5.07
C ASP A 117 -35.16 12.54 4.02
N LEU A 118 -36.27 11.80 3.99
CA LEU A 118 -36.50 10.73 3.02
C LEU A 118 -36.67 11.29 1.60
N ASP A 119 -37.37 12.40 1.46
CA ASP A 119 -37.52 13.13 0.20
C ASP A 119 -36.18 13.60 -0.34
N ASN A 120 -35.31 14.12 0.53
CA ASN A 120 -33.96 14.53 0.17
C ASN A 120 -33.13 13.32 -0.31
N ILE A 121 -33.20 12.18 0.39
CA ILE A 121 -32.53 10.93 -0.03
C ILE A 121 -33.04 10.46 -1.39
N LEU A 122 -34.36 10.44 -1.61
CA LEU A 122 -34.95 10.06 -2.89
C LEU A 122 -34.52 11.00 -4.03
N ALA A 123 -34.50 12.30 -3.78
CA ALA A 123 -34.00 13.30 -4.73
C ALA A 123 -32.52 13.08 -5.09
N TYR A 124 -31.69 12.64 -4.14
CA TYR A 124 -30.31 12.22 -4.42
C TYR A 124 -30.25 10.96 -5.30
N THR A 125 -31.07 9.95 -5.03
CA THR A 125 -31.12 8.72 -5.83
C THR A 125 -31.62 8.94 -7.27
N ALA A 126 -32.40 10.00 -7.49
CA ALA A 126 -32.93 10.39 -8.80
C ALA A 126 -31.93 11.18 -9.66
N GLN A 127 -30.76 11.56 -9.11
CA GLN A 127 -29.75 12.25 -9.91
C GLN A 127 -29.24 11.36 -11.06
N GLU A 128 -29.03 11.95 -12.23
CA GLU A 128 -28.40 11.24 -13.34
C GLU A 128 -26.97 10.84 -12.99
N LYS A 129 -26.52 9.70 -13.52
CA LYS A 129 -25.15 9.22 -13.34
C LYS A 129 -24.18 10.26 -13.90
N ALA A 130 -23.40 10.91 -13.04
CA ALA A 130 -22.39 11.86 -13.45
C ALA A 130 -21.40 11.16 -14.40
N ALA A 131 -21.17 11.74 -15.58
CA ALA A 131 -20.12 11.30 -16.48
C ALA A 131 -18.75 11.47 -15.78
N PRO A 132 -17.78 10.56 -16.01
CA PRO A 132 -16.45 10.68 -15.41
C PRO A 132 -15.86 12.05 -15.75
N ALA A 133 -15.46 12.81 -14.74
CA ALA A 133 -14.75 14.06 -14.97
C ALA A 133 -13.39 13.73 -15.61
N PRO A 134 -13.01 14.38 -16.73
CA PRO A 134 -11.66 14.23 -17.26
C PRO A 134 -10.66 14.71 -16.20
N ALA A 135 -9.70 13.84 -15.90
CA ALA A 135 -8.63 14.11 -14.95
C ALA A 135 -7.98 15.47 -15.24
N ALA A 136 -8.05 16.38 -14.27
CA ALA A 136 -7.31 17.62 -14.32
C ALA A 136 -5.82 17.29 -14.27
N ALA A 137 -5.11 17.55 -15.36
CA ALA A 137 -3.66 17.52 -15.42
C ALA A 137 -3.10 18.59 -14.47
N GLY A 138 -2.77 18.18 -13.25
CA GLY A 138 -2.22 19.02 -12.19
C GLY A 138 -0.73 18.81 -12.03
N ALA A 139 0.03 19.72 -12.64
CA ALA A 139 1.36 20.21 -12.26
C ALA A 139 2.34 19.24 -11.56
N VAL A 140 3.41 18.91 -12.28
CA VAL A 140 4.66 18.37 -11.75
C VAL A 140 5.24 19.36 -10.72
N GLY A 141 5.02 19.09 -9.44
CA GLY A 141 5.73 19.72 -8.34
C GLY A 141 7.10 19.07 -8.20
N ALA A 142 8.16 19.84 -8.49
CA ALA A 142 9.53 19.42 -8.23
C ALA A 142 9.70 19.13 -6.73
N ALA A 143 10.21 17.94 -6.41
CA ALA A 143 10.54 17.54 -5.06
C ALA A 143 11.64 18.46 -4.48
N PRO A 144 11.53 18.89 -3.21
CA PRO A 144 12.66 19.50 -2.53
C PRO A 144 13.71 18.42 -2.26
N ALA A 145 14.93 18.69 -2.71
CA ALA A 145 16.09 17.89 -2.35
C ALA A 145 16.26 17.87 -0.83
N SER A 146 16.37 16.67 -0.29
CA SER A 146 16.80 16.39 1.07
C SER A 146 18.15 17.07 1.33
N GLY A 147 18.17 17.96 2.32
CA GLY A 147 19.38 18.56 2.83
C GLY A 147 20.17 17.55 3.63
N ASP A 148 21.23 17.01 3.04
CA ASP A 148 22.36 16.45 3.77
C ASP A 148 23.41 17.54 3.93
N GLY A 149 23.73 17.87 5.18
CA GLY A 149 24.78 18.83 5.48
C GLY A 149 25.01 19.00 6.97
N ASP A 150 25.86 18.14 7.54
CA ASP A 150 27.14 18.67 8.04
C ASP A 150 28.23 17.60 8.01
N GLY A 151 28.90 17.53 6.86
CA GLY A 151 30.06 16.68 6.63
C GLY A 151 30.67 17.07 5.30
N ILE A 152 31.89 17.63 5.32
CA ILE A 152 32.59 18.04 4.10
C ILE A 152 32.65 16.83 3.15
N SER A 153 31.91 16.90 2.03
CA SER A 153 31.76 15.76 1.14
C SER A 153 33.11 15.35 0.54
N ASN A 154 33.32 14.05 0.36
CA ASN A 154 34.55 13.51 -0.25
C ASN A 154 34.88 14.16 -1.60
N GLN A 155 33.88 14.67 -2.33
CA GLN A 155 34.05 15.41 -3.58
C GLN A 155 34.75 16.77 -3.38
N ILE A 156 34.44 17.49 -2.31
CA ILE A 156 35.09 18.77 -1.97
C ILE A 156 36.54 18.52 -1.55
N ILE A 157 36.80 17.47 -0.76
CA ILE A 157 38.16 17.08 -0.34
C ILE A 157 39.00 16.68 -1.56
N LEU A 158 38.45 15.87 -2.46
CA LEU A 158 39.12 15.50 -3.71
C LEU A 158 39.38 16.71 -4.61
N GLY A 159 38.42 17.63 -4.74
CA GLY A 159 38.59 18.88 -5.47
C GLY A 159 39.71 19.76 -4.91
N ALA A 160 39.78 19.90 -3.58
CA ALA A 160 40.83 20.65 -2.90
C ALA A 160 42.22 20.02 -3.09
N LEU A 161 42.33 18.68 -3.02
CA LEU A 161 43.59 17.96 -3.26
C LEU A 161 44.07 18.12 -4.70
N VAL A 162 43.19 18.00 -5.69
CA VAL A 162 43.53 18.23 -7.10
C VAL A 162 44.04 19.65 -7.32
N LEU A 163 43.39 20.64 -6.72
CA LEU A 163 43.80 22.04 -6.81
C LEU A 163 45.17 22.27 -6.15
N LEU A 164 45.41 21.70 -4.97
CA LEU A 164 46.69 21.77 -4.27
C LEU A 164 47.83 21.15 -5.10
N PHE A 165 47.65 19.91 -5.58
CA PHE A 165 48.66 19.24 -6.42
C PHE A 165 48.87 19.95 -7.75
N GLY A 166 47.81 20.53 -8.34
CA GLY A 166 47.90 21.36 -9.53
C GLY A 166 48.74 22.61 -9.33
N LEU A 167 48.52 23.35 -8.23
CA LEU A 167 49.33 24.51 -7.85
C LEU A 167 50.79 24.13 -7.60
N LEU A 168 51.04 22.99 -6.94
CA LEU A 168 52.38 22.47 -6.68
C LEU A 168 53.12 22.11 -7.97
N ALA A 169 52.44 21.42 -8.89
CA ALA A 169 52.99 21.10 -10.20
C ALA A 169 53.30 22.37 -11.00
N MET A 170 52.40 23.37 -10.98
CA MET A 170 52.62 24.66 -11.64
C MET A 170 53.84 25.39 -11.07
N ALA A 171 53.97 25.45 -9.74
CA ALA A 171 55.13 26.06 -9.08
C ALA A 171 56.45 25.36 -9.48
N LEU A 172 56.48 24.03 -9.50
CA LEU A 172 57.67 23.26 -9.91
C LEU A 172 58.05 23.50 -11.38
N ILE A 173 57.05 23.63 -12.26
CA ILE A 173 57.28 23.97 -13.68
C ILE A 173 57.90 25.37 -13.80
N LEU A 174 57.36 26.36 -13.08
CA LEU A 174 57.88 27.73 -13.08
C LEU A 174 59.31 27.81 -12.53
N VAL A 175 59.61 27.09 -11.45
CA VAL A 175 60.95 27.00 -10.89
C VAL A 175 61.91 26.36 -11.89
N ARG A 176 61.53 25.24 -12.52
CA ARG A 176 62.35 24.59 -13.56
C ARG A 176 62.62 25.50 -14.74
N GLN A 177 61.60 26.21 -15.24
CA GLN A 177 61.76 27.19 -16.33
C GLN A 177 62.72 28.32 -15.93
N THR A 178 62.59 28.82 -14.70
CA THR A 178 63.43 29.89 -14.18
C THR A 178 64.88 29.45 -14.03
N LEU A 179 65.14 28.26 -13.48
CA LEU A 179 66.47 27.68 -13.34
C LEU A 179 67.14 27.46 -14.69
N ASN A 180 66.40 26.94 -15.69
CA ASN A 180 66.92 26.78 -17.04
C ASN A 180 67.32 28.12 -17.67
N ARG A 181 66.52 29.17 -17.47
CA ARG A 181 66.81 30.53 -17.97
C ARG A 181 68.08 31.11 -17.33
N PHE A 182 68.32 30.84 -16.04
CA PHE A 182 69.54 31.24 -15.35
C PHE A 182 70.77 30.41 -15.78
N ALA A 183 70.60 29.12 -16.07
CA ALA A 183 71.68 28.26 -16.55
C ALA A 183 72.15 28.70 -17.95
N GLU A 184 71.21 29.03 -18.84
CA GLU A 184 71.50 29.57 -20.18
C GLU A 184 72.21 30.93 -20.11
N ALA A 185 71.76 31.84 -19.24
CA ALA A 185 72.39 33.15 -19.03
C ALA A 185 73.81 33.08 -18.44
N LYS A 186 74.17 31.97 -17.78
CA LYS A 186 75.51 31.74 -17.20
C LYS A 186 76.42 30.87 -18.06
N GLY A 187 75.98 30.49 -19.27
CA GLY A 187 76.79 29.69 -20.20
C GLY A 187 77.03 28.25 -19.73
N VAL A 188 76.16 27.72 -18.87
CA VAL A 188 76.23 26.32 -18.43
C VAL A 188 75.45 25.46 -19.43
N GLU A 189 76.13 24.54 -20.13
CA GLU A 189 75.46 23.57 -21.00
C GLU A 189 74.62 22.62 -20.15
N VAL A 190 73.29 22.81 -20.19
CA VAL A 190 72.35 21.87 -19.58
C VAL A 190 72.11 20.73 -20.57
N GLU A 191 72.69 19.57 -20.29
CA GLU A 191 72.47 18.36 -21.08
C GLU A 191 70.97 18.00 -21.07
N LYS A 192 70.28 18.19 -22.20
CA LYS A 192 68.87 17.83 -22.36
C LYS A 192 68.74 16.31 -22.44
N THR A 193 68.77 15.65 -21.30
CA THR A 193 68.32 14.26 -21.20
C THR A 193 66.83 14.23 -21.56
N SER A 194 66.47 13.52 -22.64
CA SER A 194 65.07 13.26 -22.96
C SER A 194 64.48 12.48 -21.79
N GLY A 195 63.65 13.13 -20.97
CA GLY A 195 62.99 12.47 -19.85
C GLY A 195 62.30 11.20 -20.35
N LEU A 196 62.55 10.07 -19.68
CA LEU A 196 61.89 8.82 -20.04
C LEU A 196 60.38 8.99 -19.94
N PRO A 197 59.58 8.44 -20.89
CA PRO A 197 58.13 8.40 -20.77
C PRO A 197 57.71 7.80 -19.43
N LEU A 198 56.68 8.37 -18.77
CA LEU A 198 56.24 7.97 -17.42
C LEU A 198 56.03 6.45 -17.27
N TRP A 199 55.47 5.79 -18.28
CA TRP A 199 55.26 4.35 -18.34
C TRP A 199 56.57 3.54 -18.33
N LYS A 200 57.60 4.03 -19.04
CA LYS A 200 58.94 3.42 -19.04
C LYS A 200 59.62 3.64 -17.69
N ALA A 201 59.51 4.84 -17.11
CA ALA A 201 60.03 5.15 -15.78
C ALA A 201 59.34 4.31 -14.69
N PHE A 202 58.03 4.05 -14.85
CA PHE A 202 57.25 3.18 -13.96
C PHE A 202 57.71 1.72 -14.06
N ILE A 203 57.82 1.15 -15.28
CA ILE A 203 58.25 -0.25 -15.48
C ILE A 203 59.70 -0.47 -15.00
N GLN A 204 60.59 0.51 -15.18
CA GLN A 204 61.97 0.42 -14.69
C GLN A 204 62.06 0.47 -13.16
N ASN A 205 61.05 1.03 -12.48
CA ASN A 205 60.99 1.06 -11.02
C ASN A 205 60.33 -0.21 -10.49
N GLN A 206 61.16 -1.23 -10.21
CA GLN A 206 60.72 -2.53 -9.70
C GLN A 206 59.86 -2.43 -8.43
N PHE A 207 60.12 -1.44 -7.56
CA PHE A 207 59.31 -1.21 -6.36
C PHE A 207 57.89 -0.78 -6.71
N LEU A 208 57.72 0.19 -7.62
CA LEU A 208 56.39 0.64 -8.05
C LEU A 208 55.62 -0.46 -8.78
N VAL A 209 56.28 -1.23 -9.65
CA VAL A 209 55.66 -2.38 -10.31
C VAL A 209 55.18 -3.41 -9.29
N LEU A 210 56.01 -3.75 -8.30
CA LEU A 210 55.65 -4.70 -7.25
C LEU A 210 54.47 -4.20 -6.41
N VAL A 211 54.49 -2.94 -5.97
CA VAL A 211 53.39 -2.35 -5.20
C VAL A 211 52.09 -2.37 -6.00
N THR A 212 52.12 -2.00 -7.29
CA THR A 212 50.93 -2.02 -8.14
C THR A 212 50.42 -3.44 -8.37
N VAL A 213 51.29 -4.43 -8.58
CA VAL A 213 50.88 -5.84 -8.69
C VAL A 213 50.21 -6.31 -7.40
N VAL A 214 50.80 -6.01 -6.22
CA VAL A 214 50.20 -6.37 -4.92
C VAL A 214 48.84 -5.72 -4.76
N ILE A 215 48.69 -4.44 -5.09
CA ILE A 215 47.39 -3.73 -5.04
C ILE A 215 46.38 -4.40 -5.97
N LEU A 216 46.74 -4.69 -7.22
CA LEU A 216 45.85 -5.34 -8.18
C LEU A 216 45.43 -6.74 -7.70
N LEU A 217 46.33 -7.51 -7.08
CA LEU A 217 46.01 -8.80 -6.48
C LEU A 217 45.03 -8.66 -5.32
N LEU A 218 45.23 -7.69 -4.43
CA LEU A 218 44.33 -7.44 -3.30
C LEU A 218 42.95 -6.96 -3.77
N VAL A 219 42.91 -6.06 -4.75
CA VAL A 219 41.66 -5.58 -5.36
C VAL A 219 40.93 -6.74 -6.05
N GLY A 220 41.65 -7.55 -6.83
CA GLY A 220 41.10 -8.74 -7.47
C GLY A 220 40.54 -9.74 -6.44
N ALA A 221 41.29 -10.02 -5.37
CA ALA A 221 40.85 -10.88 -4.29
C ALA A 221 39.62 -10.32 -3.55
N TYR A 222 39.58 -9.01 -3.30
CA TYR A 222 38.45 -8.33 -2.68
C TYR A 222 37.17 -8.47 -3.50
N TYR A 223 37.22 -8.18 -4.81
CA TYR A 223 36.05 -8.30 -5.68
C TYR A 223 35.64 -9.75 -5.91
N ALA A 224 36.61 -10.68 -6.06
CA ALA A 224 36.32 -12.09 -6.20
C ALA A 224 35.64 -12.65 -4.93
N TYR A 225 36.18 -12.34 -3.76
CA TYR A 225 35.58 -12.72 -2.48
C TYR A 225 34.19 -12.10 -2.31
N GLY A 226 34.06 -10.80 -2.59
CA GLY A 226 32.77 -10.09 -2.55
C GLY A 226 31.71 -10.75 -3.44
N PHE A 227 32.06 -11.08 -4.68
CA PHE A 227 31.15 -11.77 -5.60
C PHE A 227 30.76 -13.16 -5.09
N MET A 228 31.73 -13.97 -4.62
CA MET A 228 31.45 -15.31 -4.09
C MET A 228 30.54 -15.28 -2.86
N MET A 229 30.69 -14.28 -1.98
CA MET A 229 29.85 -14.11 -0.80
C MET A 229 28.40 -13.69 -1.10
N GLN A 230 28.10 -13.27 -2.33
CA GLN A 230 26.73 -12.94 -2.77
C GLN A 230 26.01 -14.14 -3.43
N VAL A 231 26.70 -15.25 -3.67
CA VAL A 231 26.08 -16.44 -4.26
C VAL A 231 25.07 -17.04 -3.28
N GLY A 232 23.82 -17.21 -3.72
CA GLY A 232 22.73 -17.74 -2.89
C GLY A 232 22.12 -16.73 -1.92
N VAL A 233 22.31 -15.43 -2.16
CA VAL A 233 21.65 -14.34 -1.43
C VAL A 233 20.59 -13.70 -2.33
N ASP A 234 19.31 -13.95 -2.04
CA ASP A 234 18.17 -13.47 -2.86
C ASP A 234 17.55 -12.18 -2.31
N GLN A 235 18.34 -11.34 -1.63
CA GLN A 235 17.86 -10.09 -1.05
C GLN A 235 17.39 -9.13 -2.16
N GLY A 236 16.21 -8.53 -1.99
CA GLY A 236 15.57 -7.67 -2.98
C GLY A 236 14.85 -8.42 -4.10
N TYR A 237 14.77 -9.76 -4.06
CA TYR A 237 14.00 -10.52 -5.05
C TYR A 237 12.52 -10.13 -5.02
N GLN A 238 12.02 -9.64 -6.16
CA GLN A 238 10.68 -9.06 -6.31
C GLN A 238 10.06 -9.54 -7.64
N PRO A 239 9.47 -10.75 -7.69
CA PRO A 239 8.83 -11.28 -8.89
C PRO A 239 7.47 -10.62 -9.13
N VAL A 240 7.08 -10.54 -10.40
CA VAL A 240 5.72 -10.15 -10.79
C VAL A 240 4.74 -11.24 -10.37
N GLN A 241 3.69 -10.86 -9.64
CA GLN A 241 2.63 -11.77 -9.19
C GLN A 241 1.48 -11.83 -10.21
N PRO A 242 0.67 -12.91 -10.24
CA PRO A 242 -0.47 -13.01 -11.16
C PRO A 242 -1.56 -11.96 -10.93
N ILE A 243 -1.72 -11.55 -9.67
CA ILE A 243 -2.58 -10.45 -9.23
C ILE A 243 -1.67 -9.46 -8.51
N HIS A 244 -1.77 -8.18 -8.85
CA HIS A 244 -1.03 -7.11 -8.19
C HIS A 244 -1.64 -6.85 -6.81
N TYR A 245 -1.25 -7.65 -5.83
CA TYR A 245 -1.69 -7.53 -4.45
C TYR A 245 -0.79 -6.56 -3.67
N SER A 246 -1.38 -5.48 -3.15
CA SER A 246 -0.69 -4.48 -2.33
C SER A 246 -0.82 -4.77 -0.84
N HIS A 247 0.30 -5.06 -0.16
CA HIS A 247 0.32 -5.14 1.30
C HIS A 247 0.17 -3.77 1.94
N LYS A 248 0.66 -2.71 1.27
CA LYS A 248 0.52 -1.33 1.72
C LYS A 248 -0.93 -0.93 1.95
N ILE A 249 -1.82 -1.21 0.99
CA ILE A 249 -3.24 -0.87 1.13
C ILE A 249 -3.89 -1.68 2.27
N HIS A 250 -3.60 -2.99 2.35
CA HIS A 250 -4.28 -3.87 3.30
C HIS A 250 -3.76 -3.73 4.73
N ALA A 251 -2.45 -3.86 4.93
CA ALA A 251 -1.83 -3.84 6.25
C ALA A 251 -1.46 -2.42 6.72
N GLY A 252 -1.07 -1.53 5.80
CA GLY A 252 -0.71 -0.15 6.10
C GLY A 252 -1.95 0.74 6.25
N ASP A 253 -2.59 1.07 5.13
CA ASP A 253 -3.67 2.08 5.11
C ASP A 253 -4.92 1.61 5.87
N ASN A 254 -5.31 0.34 5.71
CA ASN A 254 -6.47 -0.24 6.37
C ASN A 254 -6.16 -0.87 7.74
N GLY A 255 -4.89 -1.00 8.13
CA GLY A 255 -4.49 -1.53 9.43
C GLY A 255 -4.89 -2.99 9.70
N ILE A 256 -5.04 -3.82 8.66
CA ILE A 256 -5.43 -5.23 8.83
C ILE A 256 -4.26 -6.00 9.48
N ASP A 257 -4.54 -6.68 10.60
CA ASP A 257 -3.54 -7.50 11.31
C ASP A 257 -2.93 -8.56 10.39
N CYS A 258 -1.59 -8.69 10.42
CA CYS A 258 -0.85 -9.64 9.58
C CYS A 258 -1.39 -11.07 9.71
N LYS A 259 -1.79 -11.46 10.93
CA LYS A 259 -2.21 -12.82 11.26
C LYS A 259 -3.71 -13.04 10.97
N TYR A 260 -4.44 -12.04 10.48
CA TYR A 260 -5.79 -12.24 9.94
C TYR A 260 -5.73 -13.09 8.66
N CYS A 261 -4.90 -12.67 7.71
CA CYS A 261 -4.66 -13.40 6.46
C CYS A 261 -3.70 -14.57 6.68
N HIS A 262 -2.58 -14.34 7.38
CA HIS A 262 -1.54 -15.34 7.64
C HIS A 262 -1.76 -16.07 8.98
N SER A 263 -2.98 -16.57 9.19
CA SER A 263 -3.42 -17.16 10.47
C SER A 263 -2.59 -18.36 10.93
N SER A 264 -2.11 -19.17 9.98
CA SER A 264 -1.29 -20.35 10.25
C SER A 264 0.06 -20.04 10.91
N ALA A 265 0.56 -18.80 10.83
CA ALA A 265 1.79 -18.39 11.51
C ALA A 265 1.73 -18.62 13.03
N ARG A 266 0.54 -18.60 13.63
CA ARG A 266 0.34 -18.77 15.08
C ARG A 266 0.48 -20.22 15.55
N VAL A 267 0.25 -21.20 14.67
CA VAL A 267 0.03 -22.61 15.06
C VAL A 267 0.82 -23.62 14.24
N SER A 268 1.27 -23.25 13.04
CA SER A 268 1.95 -24.15 12.11
C SER A 268 3.41 -23.75 11.90
N LYS A 269 4.20 -24.71 11.42
CA LYS A 269 5.57 -24.45 10.97
C LYS A 269 5.61 -23.57 9.72
N THR A 270 4.59 -23.67 8.87
CA THR A 270 4.45 -22.88 7.64
C THR A 270 3.37 -21.82 7.80
N SER A 271 3.74 -20.55 7.65
CA SER A 271 2.78 -19.47 7.39
C SER A 271 2.35 -19.53 5.93
N GLY A 272 1.22 -20.19 5.67
CA GLY A 272 0.69 -20.36 4.33
C GLY A 272 0.18 -19.05 3.71
N ILE A 273 0.12 -19.03 2.38
CA ILE A 273 -0.60 -18.00 1.63
C ILE A 273 -2.11 -18.20 1.90
N PRO A 274 -2.87 -17.13 2.22
CA PRO A 274 -4.29 -17.26 2.50
C PRO A 274 -5.04 -17.89 1.33
N SER A 275 -6.02 -18.74 1.64
CA SER A 275 -6.98 -19.20 0.62
C SER A 275 -7.82 -18.02 0.12
N LEU A 276 -8.29 -18.09 -1.13
CA LEU A 276 -9.10 -17.02 -1.72
C LEU A 276 -10.44 -16.77 -0.99
N ASN A 277 -10.90 -17.71 -0.15
CA ASN A 277 -12.05 -17.49 0.72
C ASN A 277 -11.84 -16.32 1.67
N VAL A 278 -10.62 -16.11 2.18
CA VAL A 278 -10.30 -14.97 3.06
C VAL A 278 -10.46 -13.65 2.31
N CYS A 279 -10.01 -13.60 1.05
CA CYS A 279 -10.20 -12.43 0.19
C CYS A 279 -11.69 -12.11 0.02
N MET A 280 -12.50 -13.14 -0.24
CA MET A 280 -13.95 -12.98 -0.46
C MET A 280 -14.77 -12.66 0.79
N ASN A 281 -14.18 -12.65 1.99
CA ASN A 281 -14.89 -12.19 3.19
C ASN A 281 -15.19 -10.69 3.13
N CYS A 282 -14.31 -9.91 2.50
CA CYS A 282 -14.47 -8.47 2.33
C CYS A 282 -14.81 -8.10 0.87
N HIS A 283 -14.17 -8.77 -0.10
CA HIS A 283 -14.36 -8.46 -1.52
C HIS A 283 -15.71 -8.88 -2.10
N LYS A 284 -16.63 -9.44 -1.29
CA LYS A 284 -18.05 -9.55 -1.68
C LYS A 284 -18.78 -8.21 -1.65
N SER A 285 -18.35 -7.27 -0.81
CA SER A 285 -18.97 -5.95 -0.67
C SER A 285 -18.05 -4.82 -1.13
N ILE A 286 -16.77 -5.12 -1.36
CA ILE A 286 -15.74 -4.19 -1.84
C ILE A 286 -15.37 -4.58 -3.28
N TYR A 287 -16.01 -3.90 -4.23
CA TYR A 287 -15.89 -4.21 -5.67
C TYR A 287 -14.94 -3.30 -6.42
N GLU A 288 -14.68 -2.12 -5.87
CA GLU A 288 -13.86 -1.09 -6.48
C GLU A 288 -13.04 -0.39 -5.40
N VAL A 289 -11.90 0.17 -5.79
CA VAL A 289 -11.10 0.99 -4.89
C VAL A 289 -11.62 2.43 -4.89
N ALA A 290 -11.34 3.15 -3.80
CA ALA A 290 -11.65 4.57 -3.70
C ALA A 290 -10.80 5.38 -4.70
N GLU A 291 -11.35 6.48 -5.21
CA GLU A 291 -10.60 7.39 -6.11
C GLU A 291 -9.31 7.92 -5.46
N SER A 292 -9.33 8.13 -4.14
CA SER A 292 -8.17 8.58 -3.36
C SER A 292 -7.07 7.53 -3.22
N THR A 293 -7.32 6.27 -3.57
CA THR A 293 -6.33 5.17 -3.51
C THR A 293 -5.46 5.11 -4.77
N ALA A 294 -5.85 5.79 -5.85
CA ALA A 294 -5.04 5.85 -7.06
C ALA A 294 -3.70 6.57 -6.81
N THR A 295 -2.62 6.03 -7.35
CA THR A 295 -1.27 6.62 -7.32
C THR A 295 -0.88 7.09 -8.73
N PRO A 296 0.21 7.89 -8.88
CA PRO A 296 0.73 8.23 -10.20
C PRO A 296 1.05 7.01 -11.09
N GLU A 297 1.41 5.88 -10.48
CA GLU A 297 1.78 4.63 -11.14
C GLU A 297 0.58 3.72 -11.43
N HIS A 298 -0.44 3.75 -10.56
CA HIS A 298 -1.58 2.84 -10.61
C HIS A 298 -2.91 3.58 -10.49
N SER A 299 -3.68 3.59 -11.58
CA SER A 299 -5.01 4.23 -11.61
C SER A 299 -6.07 3.41 -10.87
N LYS A 300 -7.22 4.03 -10.61
CA LYS A 300 -8.38 3.33 -10.04
C LYS A 300 -8.78 2.12 -10.89
N GLU A 301 -8.84 2.31 -12.22
CA GLU A 301 -9.24 1.28 -13.17
C GLU A 301 -8.27 0.10 -13.19
N PHE A 302 -6.97 0.36 -12.94
CA PHE A 302 -5.98 -0.69 -12.79
C PHE A 302 -6.33 -1.59 -11.59
N TYR A 303 -6.53 -1.01 -10.40
CA TYR A 303 -6.85 -1.79 -9.20
C TYR A 303 -8.22 -2.48 -9.29
N ASP A 304 -9.23 -1.80 -9.85
CA ASP A 304 -10.53 -2.43 -10.10
C ASP A 304 -10.37 -3.66 -11.02
N GLY A 305 -9.50 -3.57 -12.04
CA GLY A 305 -9.13 -4.69 -12.90
C GLY A 305 -8.47 -5.85 -12.16
N GLU A 306 -7.65 -5.58 -11.14
CA GLU A 306 -7.04 -6.62 -10.29
C GLU A 306 -8.08 -7.32 -9.39
N ILE A 307 -9.06 -6.59 -8.87
CA ILE A 307 -10.20 -7.17 -8.12
C ILE A 307 -11.01 -8.10 -9.04
N GLN A 308 -11.20 -7.74 -10.31
CA GLN A 308 -11.89 -8.62 -11.26
C GLN A 308 -11.13 -9.92 -11.54
N LYS A 309 -9.78 -9.92 -11.49
CA LYS A 309 -9.00 -11.16 -11.57
C LYS A 309 -9.25 -12.09 -10.38
N LEU A 310 -9.40 -11.52 -9.17
CA LEU A 310 -9.80 -12.28 -7.98
C LEU A 310 -11.17 -12.94 -8.19
N TYR A 311 -12.18 -12.19 -8.67
CA TYR A 311 -13.52 -12.72 -8.95
C TYR A 311 -13.49 -13.85 -9.97
N LYS A 312 -12.73 -13.69 -11.04
CA LYS A 312 -12.52 -14.75 -12.02
C LYS A 312 -11.88 -16.00 -11.41
N ALA A 313 -10.92 -15.83 -10.49
CA ALA A 313 -10.25 -16.97 -9.84
C ALA A 313 -11.19 -17.75 -8.91
N VAL A 314 -12.06 -17.05 -8.17
CA VAL A 314 -13.02 -17.70 -7.25
C VAL A 314 -14.35 -18.08 -7.91
N GLY A 315 -14.57 -17.68 -9.16
CA GLY A 315 -15.86 -17.86 -9.85
C GLY A 315 -16.98 -17.02 -9.24
N TRP A 316 -16.72 -15.75 -8.91
CA TRP A 316 -17.73 -14.83 -8.39
C TRP A 316 -18.37 -14.03 -9.53
N ASP A 317 -19.70 -14.08 -9.61
CA ASP A 317 -20.48 -13.19 -10.47
C ASP A 317 -20.96 -11.99 -9.64
N ASP A 318 -20.41 -10.84 -9.98
CA ASP A 318 -20.66 -9.57 -9.34
C ASP A 318 -22.03 -8.96 -9.67
N THR A 319 -22.63 -9.32 -10.81
CA THR A 319 -23.97 -8.85 -11.19
C THR A 319 -25.06 -9.62 -10.45
N GLU A 320 -24.86 -10.93 -10.35
CA GLU A 320 -25.79 -11.87 -9.75
C GLU A 320 -25.53 -12.12 -8.26
N GLN A 321 -24.42 -11.58 -7.73
CA GLN A 321 -23.99 -11.72 -6.33
C GLN A 321 -23.91 -13.19 -5.89
N LYS A 322 -23.44 -14.06 -6.78
CA LYS A 322 -23.40 -15.52 -6.57
C LYS A 322 -22.13 -16.15 -7.12
N TYR A 323 -21.74 -17.27 -6.53
CA TYR A 323 -20.67 -18.09 -7.09
C TYR A 323 -21.18 -18.89 -8.29
N THR A 324 -20.43 -18.89 -9.38
CA THR A 324 -20.72 -19.65 -10.61
C THR A 324 -20.36 -21.13 -10.47
N GLY A 325 -19.45 -21.47 -9.55
CA GLY A 325 -18.90 -22.82 -9.38
C GLY A 325 -17.66 -23.10 -10.25
N GLU A 326 -17.30 -22.17 -11.15
CA GLU A 326 -16.11 -22.27 -11.99
C GLU A 326 -14.92 -21.60 -11.30
N THR A 327 -14.00 -22.39 -10.75
CA THR A 327 -12.86 -21.88 -9.99
C THR A 327 -11.52 -22.17 -10.67
N GLN A 328 -10.56 -21.26 -10.51
CA GLN A 328 -9.20 -21.40 -11.00
C GLN A 328 -8.20 -20.97 -9.91
N PRO A 329 -7.25 -21.82 -9.51
CA PRO A 329 -6.30 -21.47 -8.46
C PRO A 329 -5.33 -20.38 -8.94
N VAL A 330 -5.09 -19.38 -8.08
CA VAL A 330 -4.06 -18.37 -8.32
C VAL A 330 -2.68 -18.98 -8.07
N LYS A 331 -1.83 -18.97 -9.09
CA LYS A 331 -0.47 -19.51 -9.03
C LYS A 331 0.53 -18.47 -8.50
N TRP A 332 0.44 -18.20 -7.21
CA TRP A 332 1.36 -17.27 -6.53
C TRP A 332 2.83 -17.68 -6.69
N VAL A 333 3.70 -16.69 -6.86
CA VAL A 333 5.16 -16.90 -6.88
C VAL A 333 5.69 -16.72 -5.47
N ARG A 334 6.23 -17.78 -4.88
CA ARG A 334 6.80 -17.75 -3.54
C ARG A 334 8.16 -17.05 -3.55
N ILE A 335 8.28 -16.01 -2.73
CA ILE A 335 9.48 -15.15 -2.63
C ILE A 335 10.49 -15.73 -1.64
N HIS A 336 10.05 -15.99 -0.40
CA HIS A 336 10.93 -16.52 0.65
C HIS A 336 11.04 -18.04 0.58
N ASN A 337 12.20 -18.52 0.15
CA ASN A 337 12.52 -19.94 0.11
C ASN A 337 13.74 -20.26 0.97
N LEU A 338 13.64 -21.37 1.69
CA LEU A 338 14.77 -22.00 2.37
C LEU A 338 14.93 -23.41 1.77
N PRO A 339 16.15 -23.95 1.72
CA PRO A 339 16.35 -25.33 1.32
C PRO A 339 15.55 -26.30 2.18
N ASP A 340 15.15 -27.44 1.61
CA ASP A 340 14.30 -28.45 2.24
C ASP A 340 14.94 -29.17 3.42
N PHE A 341 16.27 -29.26 3.44
CA PHE A 341 17.05 -29.72 4.61
C PHE A 341 17.03 -28.72 5.78
N VAL A 342 16.38 -27.56 5.66
CA VAL A 342 16.23 -26.61 6.77
C VAL A 342 14.84 -26.73 7.39
N TYR A 343 14.79 -27.07 8.67
CA TYR A 343 13.57 -27.04 9.46
C TYR A 343 13.37 -25.66 10.09
N PHE A 344 12.42 -24.90 9.56
CA PHE A 344 11.96 -23.64 10.14
C PHE A 344 10.50 -23.76 10.59
N ASN A 345 10.18 -23.18 11.75
CA ASN A 345 8.83 -23.23 12.32
C ASN A 345 8.34 -21.83 12.73
N HIS A 346 7.35 -21.30 12.02
CA HIS A 346 6.77 -19.98 12.30
C HIS A 346 6.15 -19.89 13.70
N SER A 347 5.39 -20.88 14.15
CA SER A 347 4.68 -20.80 15.45
C SER A 347 5.63 -20.66 16.64
N GLN A 348 6.83 -21.23 16.56
CA GLN A 348 7.85 -21.07 17.61
C GLN A 348 8.37 -19.63 17.67
N HIS A 349 8.60 -18.99 16.52
CA HIS A 349 9.11 -17.63 16.47
C HIS A 349 8.01 -16.59 16.78
N VAL A 350 6.79 -16.81 16.28
CA VAL A 350 5.67 -15.86 16.42
C VAL A 350 4.94 -16.01 17.74
N THR A 351 4.61 -17.22 18.18
CA THR A 351 3.76 -17.43 19.36
C THR A 351 4.59 -17.60 20.64
N VAL A 352 5.69 -18.35 20.57
CA VAL A 352 6.51 -18.64 21.76
C VAL A 352 7.52 -17.51 22.01
N ALA A 353 8.34 -17.18 21.00
CA ALA A 353 9.32 -16.11 21.13
C ALA A 353 8.71 -14.71 21.00
N GLY A 354 7.57 -14.58 20.31
CA GLY A 354 6.91 -13.29 20.08
C GLY A 354 7.81 -12.30 19.34
N VAL A 355 8.47 -12.79 18.28
CA VAL A 355 9.25 -11.98 17.34
C VAL A 355 8.29 -11.24 16.41
N GLU A 356 8.55 -9.95 16.20
CA GLU A 356 7.75 -9.13 15.29
C GLU A 356 7.98 -9.52 13.83
N CYS A 357 6.93 -9.47 13.03
CA CYS A 357 6.97 -9.92 11.62
C CYS A 357 7.99 -9.11 10.81
N GLN A 358 8.07 -7.81 11.10
CA GLN A 358 8.91 -6.84 10.43
C GLN A 358 10.41 -7.10 10.64
N THR A 359 10.79 -7.73 11.74
CA THR A 359 12.19 -8.09 12.01
C THR A 359 12.75 -9.06 10.96
N CYS A 360 11.91 -9.93 10.40
CA CYS A 360 12.31 -10.90 9.38
C CYS A 360 11.89 -10.50 7.96
N HIS A 361 10.70 -9.90 7.81
CA HIS A 361 10.12 -9.61 6.49
C HIS A 361 10.23 -8.14 6.07
N GLY A 362 10.78 -7.26 6.93
CA GLY A 362 10.83 -5.81 6.68
C GLY A 362 9.49 -5.11 6.95
N PRO A 363 9.38 -3.79 6.68
CA PRO A 363 8.15 -3.03 6.86
C PRO A 363 7.12 -3.36 5.77
N VAL A 364 6.49 -4.54 5.88
CA VAL A 364 5.56 -5.08 4.86
C VAL A 364 4.35 -4.17 4.65
N GLU A 365 3.93 -3.46 5.68
CA GLU A 365 2.88 -2.45 5.65
C GLU A 365 3.19 -1.23 4.75
N GLU A 366 4.44 -1.06 4.33
CA GLU A 366 4.84 -0.02 3.37
C GLU A 366 5.05 -0.58 1.95
N MET A 367 4.94 -1.90 1.77
CA MET A 367 5.27 -2.59 0.51
C MET A 367 4.09 -2.65 -0.44
N GLU A 368 4.18 -1.90 -1.54
CA GLU A 368 3.22 -1.99 -2.65
C GLU A 368 3.31 -3.35 -3.37
N VAL A 369 4.52 -3.87 -3.53
CA VAL A 369 4.77 -5.22 -4.01
C VAL A 369 5.75 -5.88 -3.06
N MET A 370 5.47 -7.14 -2.70
CA MET A 370 6.31 -7.87 -1.77
C MET A 370 7.69 -8.17 -2.38
N TYR A 371 8.75 -7.98 -1.60
CA TYR A 371 10.11 -8.37 -1.94
C TYR A 371 10.81 -9.01 -0.74
N GLN A 372 11.91 -9.74 -0.98
CA GLN A 372 12.70 -10.33 0.10
C GLN A 372 13.56 -9.28 0.81
N HIS A 373 13.18 -8.88 2.03
CA HIS A 373 13.92 -7.87 2.80
C HIS A 373 15.21 -8.42 3.44
N ALA A 374 15.11 -9.55 4.15
CA ALA A 374 16.25 -10.17 4.83
C ALA A 374 16.94 -11.21 3.93
N PRO A 375 18.26 -11.42 4.07
CA PRO A 375 19.00 -12.38 3.25
C PRO A 375 18.64 -13.84 3.57
N LEU A 376 18.12 -14.13 4.76
CA LEU A 376 17.75 -15.48 5.23
C LEU A 376 18.89 -16.52 5.14
N THR A 377 20.15 -16.07 5.16
CA THR A 377 21.32 -16.93 5.17
C THR A 377 21.56 -17.51 6.57
N MET A 378 22.25 -18.65 6.65
CA MET A 378 22.57 -19.31 7.92
C MET A 378 23.25 -18.36 8.92
N GLY A 379 24.19 -17.53 8.47
CA GLY A 379 24.89 -16.56 9.33
C GLY A 379 23.94 -15.54 9.96
N TRP A 380 22.93 -15.10 9.21
CA TRP A 380 21.90 -14.20 9.72
C TRP A 380 21.04 -14.87 10.81
N CYS A 381 20.61 -16.12 10.60
CA CYS A 381 19.88 -16.89 11.61
C CYS A 381 20.70 -17.09 12.89
N ILE A 382 21.98 -17.46 12.75
CA ILE A 382 22.89 -17.70 13.88
C ILE A 382 23.10 -16.42 14.70
N ASN A 383 23.32 -15.28 14.03
CA ASN A 383 23.53 -14.02 14.73
C ASN A 383 22.26 -13.58 15.46
N CYS A 384 21.08 -13.69 14.82
CA CYS A 384 19.81 -13.44 15.49
C CYS A 384 19.63 -14.33 16.74
N HIS A 385 19.97 -15.62 16.67
CA HIS A 385 19.89 -16.53 17.83
C HIS A 385 20.91 -16.20 18.94
N ARG A 386 22.06 -15.59 18.59
CA ARG A 386 23.07 -15.15 19.57
C ARG A 386 22.64 -13.88 20.31
N GLU A 387 21.88 -13.02 19.65
CA GLU A 387 21.55 -11.68 20.14
C GLU A 387 20.14 -11.61 20.75
N THR A 388 19.23 -12.50 20.36
CA THR A 388 17.83 -12.46 20.81
C THR A 388 17.62 -13.23 22.11
N ASN A 389 17.10 -12.53 23.12
CA ASN A 389 16.71 -13.12 24.40
C ASN A 389 15.38 -13.89 24.28
N VAL A 390 15.30 -15.02 24.97
CA VAL A 390 14.10 -15.85 25.02
C VAL A 390 13.14 -15.31 26.07
N LYS A 391 11.85 -15.23 25.72
CA LYS A 391 10.79 -14.89 26.67
C LYS A 391 10.55 -16.09 27.60
N VAL A 392 11.21 -16.05 28.76
CA VAL A 392 11.12 -17.05 29.82
C VAL A 392 10.11 -16.69 30.92
N LYS A 393 9.72 -15.42 31.00
CA LYS A 393 8.73 -14.92 31.96
C LYS A 393 7.35 -15.48 31.58
N ASP A 394 6.60 -15.91 32.59
CA ASP A 394 5.23 -16.44 32.45
C ASP A 394 5.10 -17.78 31.70
N ASN A 395 6.19 -18.57 31.63
CA ASN A 395 6.16 -19.92 31.08
C ASN A 395 6.76 -20.94 32.07
N ASP A 396 5.87 -21.68 32.74
CA ASP A 396 6.21 -22.69 33.73
C ASP A 396 7.17 -23.78 33.22
N TYR A 397 7.17 -24.03 31.90
CA TYR A 397 8.11 -24.97 31.27
C TYR A 397 9.57 -24.50 31.39
N TYR A 398 9.80 -23.18 31.34
CA TYR A 398 11.14 -22.61 31.35
C TYR A 398 11.67 -22.27 32.74
N THR A 399 10.86 -22.26 33.80
CA THR A 399 11.31 -21.83 35.14
C THR A 399 12.55 -22.58 35.61
N LYS A 400 12.54 -23.91 35.56
CA LYS A 400 13.68 -24.74 35.99
C LYS A 400 14.90 -24.58 35.07
N ILE A 401 14.67 -24.56 33.76
CA ILE A 401 15.73 -24.41 32.75
C ILE A 401 16.39 -23.04 32.87
N HIS A 402 15.59 -22.01 33.10
CA HIS A 402 16.05 -20.65 33.29
C HIS A 402 16.92 -20.55 34.54
N GLU A 403 16.46 -21.03 35.70
CA GLU A 403 17.26 -21.01 36.93
C GLU A 403 18.61 -21.73 36.79
N GLU A 404 18.61 -22.94 36.20
CA GLU A 404 19.84 -23.73 36.01
C GLU A 404 20.82 -23.08 35.02
N LEU A 405 20.32 -22.62 33.86
CA LEU A 405 21.17 -22.03 32.82
C LEU A 405 21.62 -20.62 33.16
N SER A 406 20.77 -19.80 33.77
CA SER A 406 21.14 -18.46 34.27
C SER A 406 22.25 -18.56 35.31
N LYS A 407 22.18 -19.54 36.22
CA LYS A 407 23.25 -19.82 37.19
C LYS A 407 24.54 -20.30 36.53
N LYS A 408 24.43 -21.16 35.50
CA LYS A 408 25.58 -21.70 34.77
C LYS A 408 26.34 -20.62 33.99
N TYR A 409 25.61 -19.73 33.31
CA TYR A 409 26.19 -18.71 32.43
C TYR A 409 26.38 -17.35 33.13
N GLY A 410 25.83 -17.16 34.32
CA GLY A 410 25.93 -15.92 35.09
C GLY A 410 25.17 -14.75 34.45
N VAL A 411 24.04 -15.03 33.80
CA VAL A 411 23.21 -14.03 33.11
C VAL A 411 21.78 -14.06 33.62
N GLU A 412 21.10 -12.91 33.65
CA GLU A 412 19.69 -12.82 34.04
C GLU A 412 18.72 -13.18 32.91
N GLU A 413 19.13 -12.99 31.65
CA GLU A 413 18.33 -13.34 30.47
C GLU A 413 19.14 -14.29 29.59
N LEU A 414 18.45 -15.29 29.02
CA LEU A 414 19.07 -16.32 28.18
C LEU A 414 18.77 -16.05 26.71
N THR A 415 19.79 -16.17 25.87
CA THR A 415 19.63 -16.11 24.41
C THR A 415 19.19 -17.46 23.85
N ALA A 416 18.61 -17.46 22.65
CA ALA A 416 18.28 -18.71 21.96
C ALA A 416 19.52 -19.61 21.79
N ALA A 417 20.69 -19.02 21.54
CA ALA A 417 21.96 -19.73 21.47
C ALA A 417 22.32 -20.46 22.78
N GLN A 418 22.11 -19.83 23.95
CA GLN A 418 22.37 -20.44 25.25
C GLN A 418 21.40 -21.59 25.59
N MET A 419 20.23 -21.59 24.95
CA MET A 419 19.23 -22.67 24.99
C MET A 419 19.50 -23.81 23.99
N GLY A 420 20.63 -23.74 23.28
CA GLY A 420 21.09 -24.75 22.34
C GLY A 420 20.52 -24.60 20.93
N ALA A 421 19.95 -23.45 20.56
CA ALA A 421 19.43 -23.20 19.20
C ALA A 421 20.51 -23.03 18.12
N LEU A 422 21.75 -23.45 18.40
CA LEU A 422 22.89 -23.51 17.47
C LEU A 422 23.36 -24.95 17.21
N GLU A 423 22.65 -25.95 17.71
CA GLU A 423 22.94 -27.36 17.43
C GLU A 423 22.48 -27.74 16.02
N CYS A 424 23.33 -28.43 15.26
CA CYS A 424 23.06 -28.80 13.86
C CYS A 424 21.75 -29.57 13.70
N GLY A 425 21.50 -30.54 14.60
CA GLY A 425 20.30 -31.36 14.57
C GLY A 425 19.03 -30.51 14.63
N LYS A 426 18.98 -29.46 15.45
CA LYS A 426 17.76 -28.66 15.65
C LYS A 426 17.26 -27.91 14.42
N CYS A 427 18.13 -27.71 13.43
CA CYS A 427 17.83 -26.95 12.22
C CYS A 427 17.91 -27.79 10.94
N HIS A 428 18.67 -28.90 10.92
CA HIS A 428 19.06 -29.58 9.67
C HIS A 428 18.87 -31.11 9.67
N TYR A 429 17.74 -31.59 10.21
CA TYR A 429 17.47 -33.04 10.39
C TYR A 429 17.49 -33.87 9.11
#